data_AF-A0A933H4X3-F1
#
_entry.id   AF-A0A933H4X3-F1
#
_cell.length_a   1.000
_cell.length_b   1.000
_cell.length_c   1.000
_cell.angle_alpha   90.00
_cell.angle_beta   90.00
_cell.angle_gamma   90.00
#
_symmetry.space_group_name_H-M   'P 1'
#
loop_
_entity.id
_entity.type
_entity.pdbx_description
1 polymer ?
#
loop_
_entity_poly.entity_id
_entity_poly.type
_entity_poly.pdbx_seq_one_letter_code
_entity_poly.pdbx_strand_id
1 'polypeptide(L)'
;MTKPLSRRNFIRIAGCAATGAVAFTFLRPQPVFARVLPPGAVSPEKFQAACLRCGKCALICPRQTIELSNDGLPYIDGLHNYCDFCMRCAEVCPAGALIRINPKIAKIGEAVIDRDRCIAWQWHGCRLCAEACAKLQQAIWLDNDLRPHVDIYRCNGCGACVHACPQSAREGSSKQEGRAVSLHRGSA
;
A
#
# COMPACT_ATOMS: atom_id res chain seq x y z
N MET A 1 -54.77 -23.10 -4.80
CA MET A 1 -55.27 -22.64 -3.48
C MET A 1 -54.06 -22.33 -2.59
N THR A 2 -53.51 -21.12 -2.67
CA THR A 2 -52.31 -20.70 -1.92
C THR A 2 -52.73 -20.20 -0.55
N LYS A 3 -52.28 -20.87 0.52
CA LYS A 3 -52.58 -20.46 1.91
C LYS A 3 -51.88 -19.12 2.19
N PRO A 4 -52.59 -18.09 2.69
CA PRO A 4 -51.95 -16.81 3.02
C PRO A 4 -51.00 -16.98 4.20
N LEU A 5 -49.76 -16.51 4.05
CA LEU A 5 -48.73 -16.58 5.07
C LEU A 5 -49.17 -15.78 6.32
N SER A 6 -49.22 -16.47 7.47
CA SER A 6 -49.58 -15.86 8.75
C SER A 6 -48.57 -14.78 9.14
N ARG A 7 -49.08 -13.65 9.66
CA ARG A 7 -48.30 -12.49 10.14
C ARG A 7 -47.14 -12.89 11.08
N ARG A 8 -47.30 -13.97 11.86
CA ARG A 8 -46.25 -14.50 12.75
C ARG A 8 -45.05 -15.10 12.00
N ASN A 9 -45.27 -15.70 10.83
CA ASN A 9 -44.18 -16.24 10.00
C ASN A 9 -43.45 -15.13 9.24
N PHE A 10 -44.15 -14.05 8.88
CA PHE A 10 -43.54 -12.88 8.25
C PHE A 10 -42.55 -12.16 9.18
N ILE A 11 -42.91 -11.98 10.45
CA ILE A 11 -42.03 -11.34 11.46
C ILE A 11 -40.79 -12.19 11.75
N ARG A 12 -40.94 -13.53 11.79
CA ARG A 12 -39.80 -14.45 11.98
C ARG A 12 -38.83 -14.43 10.80
N ILE A 13 -39.33 -14.40 9.58
CA ILE A 13 -38.51 -14.35 8.36
C ILE A 13 -37.81 -12.98 8.23
N ALA A 14 -38.51 -11.89 8.53
CA ALA A 14 -37.93 -10.54 8.50
C ALA A 14 -36.84 -10.35 9.59
N GLY A 15 -37.03 -10.93 10.79
CA GLY A 15 -36.07 -10.85 11.89
C GLY A 15 -34.74 -11.56 11.62
N CYS A 16 -34.77 -12.72 10.94
CA CYS A 16 -33.56 -13.44 10.52
C CYS A 16 -32.82 -12.72 9.38
N ALA A 17 -33.54 -12.11 8.44
CA ALA A 17 -32.93 -11.35 7.35
C ALA A 17 -32.23 -10.08 7.84
N ALA A 18 -32.83 -9.37 8.80
CA ALA A 18 -32.26 -8.15 9.36
C ALA A 18 -30.99 -8.42 10.20
N THR A 19 -30.95 -9.50 10.98
CA THR A 19 -29.78 -9.85 11.80
C THR A 19 -28.62 -10.40 10.96
N GLY A 20 -28.89 -11.19 9.92
CA GLY A 20 -27.87 -11.71 9.00
C GLY A 20 -27.20 -10.62 8.14
N ALA A 21 -27.97 -9.62 7.68
CA ALA A 21 -27.44 -8.51 6.88
C ALA A 21 -26.51 -7.59 7.70
N VAL A 22 -26.87 -7.32 8.96
CA VAL A 22 -26.05 -6.47 9.85
C VAL A 22 -24.73 -7.17 10.19
N ALA A 23 -24.73 -8.49 10.45
CA ALA A 23 -23.51 -9.25 10.71
C ALA A 23 -22.53 -9.25 9.51
N PHE A 24 -23.04 -9.29 8.28
CA PHE A 24 -22.22 -9.26 7.07
C PHE A 24 -21.45 -7.94 6.86
N THR A 25 -22.01 -6.80 7.30
CA THR A 25 -21.32 -5.49 7.21
C THR A 25 -20.13 -5.36 8.15
N PHE A 26 -20.14 -6.01 9.32
CA PHE A 26 -19.04 -5.96 10.30
C PHE A 26 -17.89 -6.93 9.97
N LEU A 27 -18.14 -7.93 9.13
CA LEU A 27 -17.17 -8.92 8.67
C LEU A 27 -16.54 -8.54 7.33
N ARG A 28 -16.45 -7.26 6.97
CA ARG A 28 -15.58 -6.86 5.85
C ARG A 28 -14.12 -7.00 6.29
N PRO A 29 -13.37 -8.03 5.85
CA PRO A 29 -11.94 -8.03 6.07
C PRO A 29 -11.38 -6.78 5.38
N GLN A 30 -10.72 -5.92 6.16
CA GLN A 30 -9.93 -4.83 5.61
C GLN A 30 -8.92 -5.46 4.64
N PRO A 31 -8.89 -5.07 3.36
CA PRO A 31 -8.09 -5.76 2.38
C PRO A 31 -6.60 -5.57 2.68
N VAL A 32 -6.00 -6.55 3.35
CA VAL A 32 -4.55 -6.71 3.55
C VAL A 32 -3.77 -6.84 2.22
N PHE A 33 -4.49 -6.94 1.10
CA PHE A 33 -3.96 -7.08 -0.26
C PHE A 33 -3.37 -5.79 -0.87
N ALA A 34 -3.46 -4.63 -0.22
CA ALA A 34 -3.03 -3.35 -0.79
C ALA A 34 -1.55 -2.98 -0.56
N ARG A 35 -0.79 -3.76 0.22
CA ARG A 35 0.59 -3.38 0.62
C ARG A 35 1.61 -3.69 -0.48
N VAL A 36 2.60 -2.81 -0.63
CA VAL A 36 3.74 -3.02 -1.52
C VAL A 36 4.68 -4.04 -0.89
N LEU A 37 5.03 -5.09 -1.64
CA LEU A 37 5.95 -6.14 -1.19
C LEU A 37 7.41 -5.71 -1.41
N PRO A 38 8.37 -6.29 -0.66
CA PRO A 38 9.79 -6.06 -0.90
C PRO A 38 10.21 -6.45 -2.33
N PRO A 39 11.31 -5.86 -2.86
CA PRO A 39 11.75 -6.12 -4.21
C PRO A 39 12.10 -7.60 -4.41
N GLY A 40 11.71 -8.10 -5.58
CA GLY A 40 11.92 -9.51 -5.91
C GLY A 40 10.84 -10.44 -5.38
N ALA A 41 9.78 -9.94 -4.74
CA ALA A 41 8.64 -10.79 -4.41
C ALA A 41 8.12 -11.54 -5.64
N VAL A 42 7.98 -12.86 -5.50
CA VAL A 42 7.20 -13.66 -6.46
C VAL A 42 5.76 -13.15 -6.53
N SER A 43 4.94 -13.71 -7.42
CA SER A 43 3.56 -13.25 -7.60
C SER A 43 2.82 -13.15 -6.25
N PRO A 44 1.93 -12.15 -6.06
CA PRO A 44 1.15 -11.97 -4.84
C PRO A 44 0.65 -13.26 -4.18
N GLU A 45 0.07 -14.13 -5.00
CA GLU A 45 -0.59 -15.35 -4.59
C GLU A 45 0.43 -16.37 -4.10
N LYS A 46 1.58 -16.46 -4.78
CA LYS A 46 2.68 -17.35 -4.41
C LYS A 46 3.45 -16.81 -3.20
N PHE A 47 3.56 -15.50 -3.06
CA PHE A 47 4.37 -14.87 -2.02
C PHE A 47 3.86 -15.22 -0.63
N GLN A 48 2.54 -15.14 -0.41
CA GLN A 48 1.94 -15.42 0.89
C GLN A 48 2.14 -16.89 1.33
N ALA A 49 2.12 -17.81 0.37
CA ALA A 49 2.35 -19.23 0.61
C ALA A 49 3.85 -19.55 0.80
N ALA A 50 4.74 -18.91 0.04
CA ALA A 50 6.17 -19.15 0.11
C ALA A 50 6.85 -18.46 1.30
N CYS A 51 6.34 -17.32 1.77
CA CYS A 51 6.99 -16.56 2.83
C CYS A 51 6.89 -17.26 4.20
N LEU A 52 8.05 -17.64 4.74
CA LEU A 52 8.16 -18.27 6.06
C LEU A 52 7.97 -17.29 7.24
N ARG A 53 7.72 -15.99 6.97
CA ARG A 53 7.53 -14.94 8.01
C ARG A 53 8.71 -14.84 9.00
N CYS A 54 9.91 -15.19 8.54
CA CYS A 54 11.10 -15.26 9.39
C CYS A 54 11.74 -13.90 9.71
N GLY A 55 11.27 -12.80 9.12
CA GLY A 55 11.78 -11.44 9.38
C GLY A 55 13.20 -11.12 8.89
N LYS A 56 13.95 -12.08 8.33
CA LYS A 56 15.35 -11.86 7.87
C LYS A 56 15.50 -10.72 6.87
N CYS A 57 14.53 -10.54 5.97
CA CYS A 57 14.53 -9.44 5.00
C CYS A 57 14.42 -8.05 5.65
N ALA A 58 13.62 -7.92 6.71
CA ALA A 58 13.51 -6.69 7.49
C ALA A 58 14.81 -6.43 8.27
N LEU A 59 15.35 -7.46 8.92
CA LEU A 59 16.58 -7.36 9.72
C LEU A 59 17.80 -6.92 8.89
N ILE A 60 17.97 -7.45 7.67
CA ILE A 60 19.13 -7.12 6.84
C ILE A 60 18.99 -5.79 6.08
N CYS A 61 17.80 -5.18 6.09
CA CYS A 61 17.51 -4.00 5.29
C CYS A 61 18.31 -2.78 5.80
N PRO A 62 19.29 -2.24 5.05
CA PRO A 62 20.14 -1.16 5.55
C PRO A 62 19.36 0.15 5.74
N ARG A 63 18.29 0.32 4.97
CA ARG A 63 17.37 1.46 5.05
C ARG A 63 16.27 1.25 6.08
N GLN A 64 16.12 0.06 6.65
CA GLN A 64 15.04 -0.26 7.61
C GLN A 64 13.63 0.10 7.05
N THR A 65 13.43 -0.03 5.74
CA THR A 65 12.16 0.31 5.05
C THR A 65 11.18 -0.88 4.97
N ILE A 66 11.66 -2.09 5.25
CA ILE A 66 10.83 -3.30 5.25
C ILE A 66 10.26 -3.49 6.65
N GLU A 67 8.94 -3.37 6.76
CA GLU A 67 8.17 -3.59 7.98
C GLU A 67 7.48 -4.96 7.94
N LEU A 68 7.13 -5.49 9.10
CA LEU A 68 6.38 -6.74 9.22
C LEU A 68 4.95 -6.44 9.65
N SER A 69 3.98 -6.99 8.92
CA SER A 69 2.57 -6.93 9.29
C SER A 69 2.29 -7.75 10.55
N ASN A 70 1.07 -7.61 11.12
CA ASN A 70 0.63 -8.42 12.25
C ASN A 70 0.65 -9.93 11.97
N ASP A 71 0.49 -10.33 10.69
CA ASP A 71 0.61 -11.73 10.25
C ASP A 71 2.02 -12.10 9.78
N GLY A 72 3.02 -11.25 10.04
CA GLY A 72 4.44 -11.50 9.80
C GLY A 72 4.90 -11.38 8.34
N LEU A 73 4.02 -10.93 7.43
CA LEU A 73 4.38 -10.68 6.04
C LEU A 73 5.15 -9.36 5.91
N PRO A 74 6.28 -9.35 5.17
CA PRO A 74 7.03 -8.13 4.97
C PRO A 74 6.33 -7.23 3.95
N TYR A 75 6.37 -5.92 4.20
CA TYR A 75 5.88 -4.89 3.28
C TYR A 75 6.76 -3.64 3.35
N ILE A 76 6.57 -2.74 2.38
CA ILE A 76 7.19 -1.42 2.33
C ILE A 76 6.05 -0.41 2.23
N ASP A 77 6.05 0.63 3.06
CA ASP A 77 5.04 1.70 3.01
C ASP A 77 5.62 3.09 2.74
N GLY A 78 6.94 3.24 2.86
CA GLY A 78 7.66 4.47 2.56
C GLY A 78 7.63 5.53 3.67
N LEU A 79 7.04 5.27 4.85
CA LEU A 79 6.96 6.28 5.92
C LEU A 79 8.30 6.53 6.59
N HIS A 80 8.87 5.47 7.17
CA HIS A 80 10.09 5.58 7.98
C HIS A 80 11.33 5.76 7.11
N ASN A 81 11.34 5.13 5.94
CA ASN A 81 12.43 5.18 4.98
C ASN A 81 11.97 4.66 3.60
N TYR A 82 12.86 4.65 2.62
CA TYR A 82 12.61 4.19 1.26
C TYR A 82 13.56 3.07 0.81
N CYS A 83 13.16 2.33 -0.21
CA CYS A 83 13.94 1.26 -0.84
C CYS A 83 14.91 1.82 -1.88
N ASP A 84 16.19 1.46 -1.76
CA ASP A 84 17.25 1.77 -2.72
C ASP A 84 17.53 0.61 -3.71
N PHE A 85 16.71 -0.45 -3.66
CA PHE A 85 16.87 -1.66 -4.46
C PHE A 85 18.25 -2.34 -4.32
N CYS A 86 18.87 -2.30 -3.14
CA CYS A 86 20.14 -3.00 -2.87
C CYS A 86 20.05 -4.54 -2.91
N MET A 87 18.85 -5.12 -3.00
CA MET A 87 18.55 -6.56 -3.13
C MET A 87 19.02 -7.49 -1.99
N ARG A 88 19.58 -6.98 -0.88
CA ARG A 88 19.97 -7.81 0.29
C ARG A 88 18.82 -8.64 0.86
N CYS A 89 17.58 -8.14 0.79
CA CYS A 89 16.40 -8.87 1.25
C CYS A 89 16.15 -10.17 0.46
N ALA A 90 16.45 -10.18 -0.84
CA ALA A 90 16.35 -11.38 -1.68
C ALA A 90 17.51 -12.35 -1.41
N GLU A 91 18.71 -11.84 -1.14
CA GLU A 91 19.90 -12.66 -0.83
C GLU A 91 19.72 -13.52 0.41
N VAL A 92 19.04 -12.99 1.43
CA VAL A 92 18.85 -13.70 2.71
C VAL A 92 17.56 -14.51 2.78
N CYS A 93 16.73 -14.53 1.71
CA CYS A 93 15.43 -15.20 1.73
C CYS A 93 15.60 -16.72 1.57
N PRO A 94 15.46 -17.53 2.64
CA PRO A 94 15.70 -18.97 2.55
C PRO A 94 14.59 -19.70 1.77
N ALA A 95 13.42 -19.09 1.66
CA ALA A 95 12.23 -19.69 1.06
C ALA A 95 12.10 -19.45 -0.44
N GLY A 96 12.97 -18.60 -1.02
CA GLY A 96 12.82 -18.15 -2.40
C GLY A 96 11.58 -17.29 -2.65
N ALA A 97 10.93 -16.77 -1.61
CA ALA A 97 9.79 -15.86 -1.73
C ALA A 97 10.20 -14.49 -2.30
N LEU A 98 11.46 -14.09 -2.06
CA LEU A 98 12.11 -12.93 -2.66
C LEU A 98 13.26 -13.44 -3.54
N ILE A 99 13.26 -13.10 -4.83
CA ILE A 99 14.28 -13.47 -5.81
C ILE A 99 15.08 -12.25 -6.26
N ARG A 100 16.33 -12.46 -6.68
CA ARG A 100 17.09 -11.35 -7.29
C ARG A 100 16.46 -10.95 -8.61
N ILE A 101 16.25 -9.65 -8.77
CA ILE A 101 15.76 -8.99 -9.99
C ILE A 101 16.72 -7.86 -10.35
N ASN A 102 16.67 -7.37 -11.59
CA ASN A 102 17.48 -6.23 -12.01
C ASN A 102 16.96 -4.93 -11.36
N PRO A 103 17.73 -4.28 -10.46
CA PRO A 103 17.32 -3.08 -9.76
C PRO A 103 16.94 -1.91 -10.67
N LYS A 104 17.52 -1.84 -11.88
CA LYS A 104 17.31 -0.73 -12.82
C LYS A 104 15.93 -0.73 -13.47
N ILE A 105 15.26 -1.89 -13.50
CA ILE A 105 13.93 -2.07 -14.12
C ILE A 105 12.91 -2.64 -13.12
N ALA A 106 13.31 -2.81 -11.86
CA ALA A 106 12.44 -3.34 -10.83
C ALA A 106 11.30 -2.36 -10.55
N LYS A 107 10.08 -2.87 -10.45
CA LYS A 107 8.89 -2.12 -10.02
C LYS A 107 8.14 -2.93 -8.97
N ILE A 108 8.01 -2.36 -7.77
CA ILE A 108 7.33 -3.01 -6.63
C ILE A 108 5.97 -2.38 -6.33
N GLY A 109 5.78 -1.14 -6.78
CA GLY A 109 4.59 -0.36 -6.49
C GLY A 109 4.55 0.94 -7.28
N GLU A 110 3.59 1.78 -6.94
CA GLU A 110 3.37 3.10 -7.50
C GLU A 110 3.10 4.10 -6.38
N ALA A 111 3.61 5.31 -6.54
CA ALA A 111 3.26 6.40 -5.64
C ALA A 111 1.90 6.98 -6.05
N VAL A 112 1.04 7.24 -5.07
CA VAL A 112 -0.25 7.90 -5.27
C VAL A 112 -0.26 9.19 -4.48
N ILE A 113 -0.73 10.27 -5.11
CA ILE A 113 -0.86 11.60 -4.50
C ILE A 113 -2.33 11.89 -4.26
N ASP A 114 -2.71 12.02 -3.00
CA ASP A 114 -4.03 12.51 -2.61
C ASP A 114 -4.04 14.04 -2.72
N ARG A 115 -4.79 14.55 -3.70
CA ARG A 115 -4.87 15.98 -4.02
C ARG A 115 -5.56 16.79 -2.92
N ASP A 116 -6.46 16.16 -2.16
CA ASP A 116 -7.19 16.83 -1.08
C ASP A 116 -6.31 17.03 0.16
N ARG A 117 -5.20 16.27 0.25
CA ARG A 117 -4.25 16.32 1.37
C ARG A 117 -2.89 16.91 1.00
N CYS A 118 -2.59 17.01 -0.30
CA CYS A 118 -1.31 17.51 -0.76
C CYS A 118 -1.23 19.04 -0.62
N ILE A 119 -0.23 19.54 0.13
CA ILE A 119 0.01 20.97 0.31
C ILE A 119 0.12 21.70 -1.04
N ALA A 120 0.79 21.11 -2.03
CA ALA A 120 0.95 21.74 -3.34
C ALA A 120 -0.39 21.88 -4.08
N TRP A 121 -1.29 20.90 -3.94
CA TRP A 121 -2.62 20.94 -4.54
C TRP A 121 -3.58 21.89 -3.81
N GLN A 122 -3.40 22.07 -2.50
CA GLN A 122 -4.27 22.90 -1.66
C GLN A 122 -3.82 24.37 -1.57
N TRP A 123 -2.53 24.61 -1.43
CA TRP A 123 -1.94 25.92 -1.08
C TRP A 123 -0.72 26.32 -1.92
N HIS A 124 -0.31 25.49 -2.89
CA HIS A 124 0.86 25.66 -3.79
C HIS A 124 2.24 25.60 -3.11
N GLY A 125 3.30 25.50 -3.91
CA GLY A 125 4.70 25.71 -3.49
C GLY A 125 5.47 24.52 -2.89
N CYS A 126 4.78 23.49 -2.38
CA CYS A 126 5.44 22.29 -1.85
C CYS A 126 5.97 21.40 -2.99
N ARG A 127 7.28 21.09 -2.97
CA ARG A 127 7.95 20.29 -4.03
C ARG A 127 8.79 19.12 -3.52
N LEU A 128 8.69 18.80 -2.23
CA LEU A 128 9.55 17.82 -1.56
C LEU A 128 9.49 16.42 -2.19
N CYS A 129 8.30 15.96 -2.59
CA CYS A 129 8.16 14.65 -3.23
C CYS A 129 8.86 14.60 -4.60
N ALA A 130 8.77 15.67 -5.39
CA ALA A 130 9.41 15.78 -6.69
C ALA A 130 10.94 15.87 -6.55
N GLU A 131 11.45 16.70 -5.62
CA GLU A 131 12.88 16.81 -5.33
C GLU A 131 13.49 15.49 -4.84
N ALA A 132 12.78 14.75 -3.97
CA ALA A 132 13.21 13.44 -3.51
C ALA A 132 13.22 12.42 -4.66
N CYS A 133 12.19 12.42 -5.50
CA CYS A 133 12.09 11.50 -6.63
C CYS A 133 13.16 11.78 -7.71
N ALA A 134 13.49 13.05 -7.96
CA ALA A 134 14.48 13.45 -8.95
C ALA A 134 15.88 12.86 -8.70
N LYS A 135 16.23 12.64 -7.43
CA LYS A 135 17.52 12.04 -7.02
C LYS A 135 17.60 10.53 -7.28
N LEU A 136 16.47 9.86 -7.53
CA LEU A 136 16.40 8.39 -7.57
C LEU A 136 15.79 7.83 -8.86
N GLN A 137 14.64 8.34 -9.29
CA GLN A 137 13.85 7.76 -10.40
C GLN A 137 13.30 8.77 -11.40
N GLN A 138 13.20 10.05 -11.04
CA GLN A 138 12.65 11.10 -11.91
C GLN A 138 11.24 10.75 -12.45
N ALA A 139 10.43 10.17 -11.57
CA ALA A 139 9.06 9.73 -11.87
C ALA A 139 7.98 10.70 -11.38
N ILE A 140 8.36 11.84 -10.79
CA ILE A 140 7.41 12.88 -10.38
C ILE A 140 7.79 14.16 -11.09
N TRP A 141 6.85 14.73 -11.84
CA TRP A 141 6.98 16.02 -12.49
C TRP A 141 6.02 17.03 -11.84
N LEU A 142 6.32 18.32 -12.02
CA LEU A 142 5.52 19.42 -11.51
C LEU A 142 4.84 20.11 -12.68
N ASP A 143 3.54 20.42 -12.56
CA ASP A 143 2.86 21.27 -13.53
C ASP A 143 3.22 22.77 -13.35
N ASN A 144 2.60 23.64 -14.15
CA ASN A 144 2.86 25.09 -14.12
C ASN A 144 2.58 25.72 -12.76
N ASP A 145 1.71 25.13 -11.96
CA ASP A 145 1.35 25.59 -10.62
C ASP A 145 2.16 24.87 -9.53
N LEU A 146 3.23 24.18 -9.93
CA LEU A 146 4.10 23.39 -9.08
C LEU A 146 3.39 22.22 -8.38
N ARG A 147 2.29 21.71 -8.97
CA ARG A 147 1.56 20.57 -8.41
C ARG A 147 2.18 19.27 -8.90
N PRO A 148 2.44 18.30 -8.01
CA PRO A 148 3.12 17.06 -8.38
C PRO A 148 2.19 16.07 -9.06
N HIS A 149 2.73 15.42 -10.09
CA HIS A 149 2.09 14.35 -10.86
C HIS A 149 3.06 13.17 -11.00
N VAL A 150 2.56 11.94 -10.85
CA VAL A 150 3.36 10.72 -10.92
C VAL A 150 3.30 10.15 -12.34
N ASP A 151 4.46 9.94 -12.95
CA ASP A 151 4.62 9.11 -14.14
C ASP A 151 4.64 7.63 -13.69
N ILE A 152 3.52 6.94 -13.89
CA ILE A 152 3.35 5.54 -13.49
C ILE A 152 4.32 4.59 -14.21
N TYR A 153 4.79 4.93 -15.41
CA TYR A 153 5.70 4.08 -16.17
C TYR A 153 7.14 4.19 -15.68
N ARG A 154 7.52 5.35 -15.12
CA ARG A 154 8.84 5.55 -14.49
C ARG A 154 8.84 5.21 -13.01
N CYS A 155 7.69 5.29 -12.33
CA CYS A 155 7.60 5.03 -10.90
C CYS A 155 7.88 3.56 -10.60
N ASN A 156 8.91 3.30 -9.79
CA ASN A 156 9.24 1.95 -9.35
C ASN A 156 8.67 1.56 -7.97
N GLY A 157 8.05 2.52 -7.27
CA GLY A 157 7.50 2.31 -5.93
C GLY A 157 8.52 2.34 -4.79
N CYS A 158 9.68 3.00 -4.96
CA CYS A 158 10.73 3.07 -3.92
C CYS A 158 10.27 3.67 -2.57
N GLY A 159 9.28 4.55 -2.56
CA GLY A 159 8.77 5.21 -1.35
C GLY A 159 9.48 6.50 -0.95
N ALA A 160 10.50 6.97 -1.68
CA ALA A 160 11.23 8.18 -1.31
C ALA A 160 10.34 9.44 -1.25
N CYS A 161 9.34 9.53 -2.13
CA CYS A 161 8.36 10.61 -2.11
C CYS A 161 7.42 10.56 -0.90
N VAL A 162 7.08 9.36 -0.41
CA VAL A 162 6.30 9.18 0.82
C VAL A 162 7.12 9.65 2.01
N HIS A 163 8.37 9.21 2.11
CA HIS A 163 9.27 9.56 3.20
C HIS A 163 9.53 11.06 3.28
N ALA A 164 9.65 11.72 2.12
CA ALA A 164 9.87 13.17 2.04
C ALA A 164 8.62 14.01 2.33
N CYS A 165 7.41 13.44 2.28
CA CYS A 165 6.19 14.21 2.38
C CYS A 165 5.78 14.46 3.85
N PRO A 166 5.71 15.72 4.32
CA PRO A 166 5.34 16.02 5.71
C PRO A 166 3.86 15.72 6.02
N GLN A 167 3.02 15.54 5.00
CA GLN A 167 1.62 15.15 5.15
C GLN A 167 1.38 13.63 4.96
N SER A 168 2.44 12.84 4.78
CA SER A 168 2.32 11.37 4.74
C SER A 168 2.32 10.73 6.12
N ALA A 169 3.00 11.34 7.10
CA ALA A 169 3.06 10.84 8.47
C ALA A 169 1.86 11.26 9.36
N ARG A 170 0.93 12.08 8.84
CA ARG A 170 -0.21 12.56 9.64
C ARG A 170 -1.33 11.53 9.61
N GLU A 171 -1.63 10.93 10.76
CA GLU A 171 -2.80 10.09 10.93
C GLU A 171 -4.08 10.95 10.83
N GLY A 172 -5.02 10.56 9.96
CA GLY A 172 -6.29 11.25 9.80
C GLY A 172 -7.18 11.05 11.04
N SER A 173 -7.74 12.12 11.59
CA SER A 173 -8.45 12.10 12.87
C SER A 173 -9.86 11.50 12.85
N SER A 174 -10.47 11.26 11.69
CA SER A 174 -11.77 10.55 11.64
C SER A 174 -12.14 10.13 10.22
N LYS A 175 -12.40 8.82 10.04
CA LYS A 175 -13.11 8.21 8.89
C LYS A 175 -12.55 8.38 7.47
N GLN A 176 -11.50 9.17 7.27
CA GLN A 176 -10.69 9.17 6.06
C GLN A 176 -9.22 8.97 6.46
N GLU A 177 -8.85 7.71 6.63
CA GLU A 177 -7.46 7.26 6.71
C GLU A 177 -6.80 7.57 5.37
N GLY A 178 -5.95 8.59 5.29
CA GLY A 178 -5.36 9.00 4.03
C GLY A 178 -4.08 9.79 4.22
N ARG A 179 -3.04 9.38 3.49
CA ARG A 179 -1.73 10.03 3.44
C ARG A 179 -1.67 10.89 2.17
N ALA A 180 -1.06 12.07 2.23
CA ALA A 180 -0.94 12.92 1.04
C ALA A 180 -0.12 12.26 -0.09
N VAL A 181 0.90 11.49 0.27
CA VAL A 181 1.59 10.59 -0.66
C VAL A 181 1.62 9.19 -0.03
N SER A 182 1.24 8.18 -0.81
CA SER A 182 1.22 6.78 -0.36
C SER A 182 1.81 5.85 -1.43
N LEU A 183 2.17 4.63 -1.02
CA LEU A 183 2.58 3.56 -1.92
C LEU A 183 1.45 2.57 -2.10
N HIS A 184 1.11 2.30 -3.35
CA HIS A 184 0.12 1.31 -3.74
C HIS A 184 0.82 0.21 -4.53
N ARG A 185 0.28 -1.00 -4.47
CA ARG A 185 0.72 -2.07 -5.37
C ARG A 185 0.45 -1.64 -6.81
N GLY A 186 1.49 -1.68 -7.64
CA GLY A 186 1.35 -1.33 -9.05
C GLY A 186 0.40 -2.30 -9.73
N SER A 187 -0.44 -1.77 -10.61
CA SER A 187 -1.27 -2.58 -11.51
C SER A 187 -0.32 -3.24 -12.50
N ALA A 188 -0.03 -4.53 -12.31
CA ALA A 188 0.72 -5.31 -13.30
C ALA A 188 -0.14 -5.53 -14.55
#